data_AF-A0A7C1FC64-F1
#
_entry.id   AF-A0A7C1FC64-F1
#
_cell.length_a   1.000
_cell.length_b   1.000
_cell.length_c   1.000
_cell.angle_alpha   90.00
_cell.angle_beta   90.00
_cell.angle_gamma   90.00
#
_symmetry.space_group_name_H-M   'P 1'
#
loop_
_entity.id
_entity.type
_entity.pdbx_description
1 polymer ?
#
loop_
_entity_poly.entity_id
_entity_poly.type
_entity_poly.pdbx_seq_one_letter_code
_entity_poly.pdbx_strand_id
1 'polypeptide(L)'
;MGAHFHIMGHNGEYDFSVRWMERIMPAYDYRCNACGRASQFFYKTYKDYDAASTDGSRVCPNCGSKELVRTISRVAIPKPGRNYAKMSSDEMLSVLEGGDAREVGRLMHEVGQDAVLDDPAMADAAKRLMKGESVEKVEADLSASGGDAGT
;
A
#
# COMPACT_ATOMS: atom_id res chain seq x y z
N MET A 1 42.42 -23.68 41.48
CA MET A 1 41.21 -24.18 40.78
C MET A 1 40.73 -23.10 39.82
N GLY A 2 41.10 -23.17 38.54
CA GLY A 2 40.62 -22.27 37.49
C GLY A 2 39.79 -23.08 36.50
N ALA A 3 38.51 -22.73 36.36
CA ALA A 3 37.59 -23.46 35.49
C ALA A 3 37.95 -23.22 34.03
N HIS A 4 38.32 -24.29 33.32
CA HIS A 4 38.30 -24.35 31.86
C HIS A 4 36.85 -24.47 31.42
N PHE A 5 36.34 -23.50 30.66
CA PHE A 5 35.09 -23.65 29.92
C PHE A 5 35.42 -23.81 28.44
N HIS A 6 35.31 -25.06 27.97
CA HIS A 6 35.37 -25.45 26.58
C HIS A 6 33.95 -25.30 26.02
N ILE A 7 33.71 -24.34 25.12
CA ILE A 7 32.44 -24.27 24.38
C ILE A 7 32.70 -24.84 23.00
N MET A 8 32.30 -26.10 22.82
CA MET A 8 32.15 -26.75 21.51
C MET A 8 30.98 -26.12 20.76
N GLY A 9 31.20 -25.85 19.48
CA GLY A 9 30.31 -25.09 18.62
C GLY A 9 28.94 -25.73 18.39
N HIS A 10 27.95 -24.87 18.24
CA HIS A 10 26.71 -25.16 17.54
C HIS A 10 26.68 -24.30 16.28
N ASN A 11 26.78 -24.99 15.14
CA ASN A 11 26.56 -24.46 13.80
C ASN A 11 25.14 -23.91 13.68
N GLY A 12 25.00 -22.70 13.14
CA GLY A 12 23.70 -22.17 12.73
C GLY A 12 23.48 -20.68 12.97
N GLU A 13 24.52 -19.86 12.97
CA GLU A 13 24.35 -18.40 12.99
C GLU A 13 24.16 -17.93 11.54
N TYR A 14 22.90 -17.97 11.08
CA TYR A 14 22.50 -17.35 9.83
C TYR A 14 22.72 -15.85 9.98
N ASP A 15 23.81 -15.38 9.38
CA ASP A 15 24.25 -13.99 9.30
C ASP A 15 23.16 -13.14 8.63
N PHE A 16 22.19 -12.70 9.43
CA PHE A 16 21.16 -11.76 9.03
C PHE A 16 21.75 -10.37 8.77
N SER A 17 22.98 -10.09 9.23
CA SER A 17 23.60 -8.76 9.26
C SER A 17 24.13 -8.33 7.88
N VAL A 18 24.75 -9.23 7.12
CA VAL A 18 25.24 -8.92 5.75
C VAL A 18 24.13 -8.52 4.78
N ARG A 19 22.92 -9.08 4.93
CA ARG A 19 21.78 -8.78 4.03
C ARG A 19 21.20 -7.38 4.20
N TRP A 20 21.42 -6.72 5.35
CA TRP A 20 20.93 -5.36 5.58
C TRP A 20 21.82 -4.30 4.93
N MET A 21 23.13 -4.54 4.83
CA MET A 21 24.08 -3.58 4.24
C MET A 21 24.09 -3.64 2.70
N GLU A 22 23.75 -4.80 2.12
CA GLU A 22 23.41 -4.92 0.68
C GLU A 22 22.11 -4.20 0.31
N ARG A 23 21.23 -3.88 1.28
CA ARG A 23 19.99 -3.12 1.06
C ARG A 23 20.12 -1.60 1.15
N ILE A 24 21.23 -1.06 1.63
CA ILE A 24 21.40 0.41 1.72
C ILE A 24 21.67 1.02 0.33
N MET A 25 22.21 0.24 -0.61
CA MET A 25 22.45 0.69 -1.99
C MET A 25 21.19 0.45 -2.84
N PRO A 26 20.42 1.50 -3.20
CA PRO A 26 19.25 1.32 -4.04
C PRO A 26 19.67 0.86 -5.44
N ALA A 27 18.86 0.00 -6.04
CA ALA A 27 18.95 -0.25 -7.47
C ALA A 27 18.50 1.01 -8.21
N TYR A 28 19.29 1.44 -9.21
CA TYR A 28 19.04 2.68 -9.94
C TYR A 28 18.43 2.37 -11.31
N ASP A 29 17.27 2.94 -11.58
CA ASP A 29 16.59 2.80 -12.87
C ASP A 29 17.12 3.83 -13.87
N TYR A 30 17.38 3.39 -15.09
CA TYR A 30 17.82 4.23 -16.21
C TYR A 30 17.01 3.94 -17.46
N ARG A 31 16.86 4.96 -18.30
CA ARG A 31 16.33 4.86 -19.66
C ARG A 31 17.39 5.30 -20.66
N CYS A 32 17.60 4.49 -21.69
CA CYS A 32 18.51 4.83 -22.78
C CYS A 32 17.82 5.76 -23.79
N ASN A 33 18.45 6.88 -24.16
CA ASN A 33 17.92 7.80 -25.16
C ASN A 33 18.07 7.25 -26.59
N ALA A 34 19.05 6.38 -26.85
CA ALA A 34 19.28 5.81 -28.17
C ALA A 34 18.29 4.70 -28.55
N CYS A 35 17.93 3.80 -27.62
CA CYS A 35 17.03 2.67 -27.91
C CYS A 35 15.71 2.70 -27.11
N GLY A 36 15.53 3.66 -26.20
CA GLY A 36 14.31 3.84 -25.41
C GLY A 36 14.08 2.80 -24.30
N ARG A 37 14.88 1.74 -24.22
CA ARG A 37 14.74 0.64 -23.25
C ARG A 37 15.17 1.06 -21.85
N ALA A 38 14.47 0.52 -20.85
CA ALA A 38 14.83 0.66 -19.46
C ALA A 38 15.87 -0.39 -19.05
N SER A 39 16.75 -0.03 -18.12
CA SER A 39 17.75 -0.90 -17.53
C SER A 39 17.98 -0.50 -16.08
N GLN A 40 18.19 -1.48 -15.21
CA GLN A 40 18.46 -1.26 -13.79
C GLN A 40 19.92 -1.59 -13.49
N PHE A 41 20.60 -0.71 -12.75
CA PHE A 41 21.98 -0.92 -12.32
C PHE A 41 22.05 -1.00 -10.80
N PHE A 42 22.76 -2.01 -10.31
CA PHE A 42 23.08 -2.18 -8.91
C PHE A 42 24.57 -1.98 -8.71
N TYR A 43 24.92 -1.15 -7.73
CA TYR A 43 26.30 -0.88 -7.34
C TYR A 43 26.52 -1.37 -5.91
N LYS A 44 27.70 -1.88 -5.60
CA LYS A 44 28.04 -2.35 -4.24
C LYS A 44 28.51 -1.23 -3.34
N THR A 45 29.14 -0.19 -3.90
CA THR A 45 29.61 0.98 -3.17
C THR A 45 29.27 2.29 -3.90
N TYR A 46 29.21 3.41 -3.16
CA TYR A 46 29.09 4.74 -3.76
C TYR A 46 30.23 5.06 -4.73
N LYS A 47 31.45 4.60 -4.42
CA LYS A 47 32.62 4.79 -5.28
C LYS A 47 32.43 4.15 -6.66
N ASP A 48 31.81 2.97 -6.72
CA ASP A 48 31.53 2.29 -8.00
C ASP A 48 30.46 3.03 -8.82
N TYR A 49 29.46 3.60 -8.13
CA TYR A 49 28.44 4.44 -8.77
C TYR A 49 29.04 5.72 -9.36
N ASP A 50 29.91 6.40 -8.59
CA ASP A 50 30.58 7.63 -9.01
C ASP A 50 31.55 7.38 -10.15
N ALA A 51 32.36 6.32 -10.07
CA ALA A 51 33.23 5.88 -11.14
C ALA A 51 32.41 5.68 -12.43
N ALA A 52 31.36 4.85 -12.38
CA ALA A 52 30.52 4.56 -13.54
C ALA A 52 29.82 5.78 -14.14
N SER A 53 29.61 6.83 -13.34
CA SER A 53 29.02 8.09 -13.80
C SER A 53 30.06 9.06 -14.39
N THR A 54 31.28 9.06 -13.86
CA THR A 54 32.35 10.00 -14.24
C THR A 54 33.20 9.50 -15.41
N ASP A 55 33.50 8.20 -15.46
CA ASP A 55 34.30 7.57 -16.51
C ASP A 55 33.50 7.21 -17.77
N GLY A 56 32.16 7.31 -17.70
CA GLY A 56 31.26 6.93 -18.79
C GLY A 56 31.32 5.43 -19.14
N SER A 57 31.63 4.58 -18.17
CA SER A 57 31.62 3.11 -18.30
C SER A 57 30.21 2.52 -18.20
N ARG A 58 29.24 3.28 -17.69
CA ARG A 58 27.83 2.89 -17.70
C ARG A 58 27.30 2.87 -19.14
N VAL A 59 27.06 1.67 -19.67
CA VAL A 59 26.57 1.44 -21.03
C VAL A 59 25.24 0.70 -21.02
N CYS A 60 24.41 0.98 -22.03
CA CYS A 60 23.13 0.29 -22.17
C CYS A 60 23.39 -1.19 -22.53
N PRO A 61 22.84 -2.15 -21.77
CA PRO A 61 23.04 -3.58 -22.05
C PRO A 61 22.38 -4.03 -23.36
N ASN A 62 21.48 -3.22 -23.93
CA ASN A 62 20.75 -3.55 -25.14
C ASN A 62 21.44 -3.06 -26.43
N CYS A 63 22.02 -1.85 -26.42
CA CYS A 63 22.57 -1.22 -27.63
C CYS A 63 23.98 -0.66 -27.46
N GLY A 64 24.58 -0.75 -26.26
CA GLY A 64 25.92 -0.24 -25.99
C GLY A 64 26.06 1.28 -25.90
N SER A 65 24.99 2.05 -26.15
CA SER A 65 25.01 3.52 -26.01
C SER A 65 25.31 3.94 -24.56
N LYS A 66 26.04 5.05 -24.43
CA LYS A 66 26.32 5.73 -23.15
C LYS A 66 25.26 6.77 -22.79
N GLU A 67 24.32 7.05 -23.68
CA GLU A 67 23.24 8.02 -23.45
C GLU A 67 22.14 7.40 -22.58
N LEU A 68 22.42 7.32 -21.28
CA LEU A 68 21.47 6.85 -20.26
C LEU A 68 21.09 7.98 -19.33
N VAL A 69 19.78 8.13 -19.09
CA VAL A 69 19.23 9.09 -18.14
C VAL A 69 18.64 8.33 -16.97
N ARG A 70 18.98 8.74 -15.75
CA ARG A 70 18.39 8.16 -14.54
C ARG A 70 16.91 8.50 -14.48
N THR A 71 16.07 7.51 -14.24
CA THR A 71 14.63 7.67 -14.08
C THR A 71 14.23 7.38 -12.64
N ILE A 72 13.30 8.16 -12.10
CA ILE A 72 12.69 7.89 -10.80
C ILE A 72 11.35 7.22 -11.07
N SER A 73 11.18 6.01 -10.57
CA SER A 73 9.93 5.27 -10.68
C SER A 73 8.78 6.01 -10.00
N ARG A 74 7.57 5.93 -10.57
CA ARG A 74 6.38 6.56 -9.99
C ARG A 74 6.08 5.95 -8.63
N VAL A 75 5.85 6.81 -7.63
CA VAL A 75 5.41 6.39 -6.30
C VAL A 75 3.88 6.43 -6.22
N ALA A 76 3.30 5.43 -5.55
CA ALA A 76 1.88 5.43 -5.21
C ALA A 76 1.69 6.12 -3.85
N ILE A 77 0.91 7.21 -3.82
CA ILE A 77 0.56 7.89 -2.57
C ILE A 77 -0.81 7.34 -2.13
N PRO A 78 -0.90 6.59 -1.01
CA PRO A 78 -2.19 6.15 -0.51
C PRO A 78 -3.01 7.36 -0.04
N LYS A 79 -4.31 7.36 -0.33
CA LYS A 79 -5.22 8.36 0.24
C LYS A 79 -5.29 8.14 1.77
N PRO A 80 -5.25 9.20 2.60
CA PRO A 80 -5.45 9.04 4.04
C PRO A 80 -6.83 8.42 4.28
N GLY A 81 -6.89 7.37 5.10
CA GLY A 81 -8.17 6.81 5.55
C GLY A 81 -8.91 7.84 6.39
N ARG A 82 -10.20 8.06 6.10
CA ARG A 82 -11.08 8.82 6.99
C ARG A 82 -11.52 7.87 8.11
N ASN A 83 -11.47 8.34 9.36
CA ASN A 83 -12.04 7.61 10.48
C ASN A 83 -13.44 8.17 10.73
N TYR A 84 -14.46 7.44 10.29
CA TYR A 84 -15.82 7.92 10.31
C TYR A 84 -16.40 7.93 11.73
N ALA A 85 -15.93 7.06 12.62
CA ALA A 85 -16.34 7.03 14.03
C ALA A 85 -15.92 8.27 14.84
N LYS A 86 -14.94 9.05 14.37
CA LYS A 86 -14.47 10.27 15.05
C LYS A 86 -15.01 11.57 14.45
N MET A 87 -15.87 11.49 13.45
CA MET A 87 -16.45 12.67 12.78
C MET A 87 -17.50 13.34 13.67
N SER A 88 -17.70 14.64 13.50
CA SER A 88 -18.86 15.32 14.09
C SER A 88 -20.14 14.97 13.32
N SER A 89 -21.31 15.22 13.91
CA SER A 89 -22.60 14.98 13.24
C SER A 89 -22.75 15.77 11.93
N ASP A 90 -22.25 17.01 11.88
CA ASP A 90 -22.28 17.84 10.66
C ASP A 90 -21.41 17.24 9.54
N GLU A 91 -20.24 16.70 9.91
CA GLU A 91 -19.36 16.04 8.95
C GLU A 91 -19.97 14.72 8.44
N MET A 92 -20.66 13.96 9.30
CA MET A 92 -21.37 12.75 8.89
C MET A 92 -22.51 13.06 7.92
N LEU A 93 -23.29 14.11 8.18
CA LEU A 93 -24.35 14.56 7.27
C LEU A 93 -23.79 14.92 5.88
N SER A 94 -22.63 15.58 5.85
CA SER A 94 -21.97 15.90 4.57
C SER A 94 -21.58 14.66 3.76
N VAL A 95 -21.26 13.53 4.42
CA VAL A 95 -20.98 12.26 3.75
C VAL A 95 -22.25 11.62 3.19
N LEU A 96 -23.36 11.71 3.93
CA LEU A 96 -24.66 11.20 3.49
C LEU A 96 -25.19 11.97 2.27
N GLU A 97 -25.03 13.30 2.25
CA GLU A 97 -25.44 14.15 1.13
C GLU A 97 -24.44 14.15 -0.04
N GLY A 98 -23.19 13.72 0.20
CA GLY A 98 -22.10 13.75 -0.77
C GLY A 98 -22.23 12.78 -1.95
N GLY A 99 -23.23 11.89 -1.94
CA GLY A 99 -23.59 11.03 -3.07
C GLY A 99 -22.65 9.85 -3.36
N ASP A 100 -21.57 9.66 -2.61
CA ASP A 100 -20.71 8.47 -2.73
C ASP A 100 -21.22 7.33 -1.84
N ALA A 101 -21.93 6.39 -2.45
CA ALA A 101 -22.45 5.21 -1.77
C ALA A 101 -21.37 4.43 -0.99
N ARG A 102 -20.11 4.41 -1.46
CA ARG A 102 -19.03 3.71 -0.74
C ARG A 102 -18.61 4.44 0.52
N GLU A 103 -18.69 5.77 0.53
CA GLU A 103 -18.44 6.56 1.74
C GLU A 103 -19.55 6.37 2.76
N VAL A 104 -20.81 6.40 2.31
CA VAL A 104 -21.98 6.11 3.16
C VAL A 104 -21.90 4.71 3.77
N GLY A 105 -21.56 3.69 2.97
CA GLY A 105 -21.39 2.33 3.47
C GLY A 105 -20.27 2.19 4.51
N ARG A 106 -19.15 2.90 4.35
CA ARG A 106 -18.06 2.94 5.34
C ARG A 106 -18.49 3.65 6.62
N LEU A 107 -19.20 4.77 6.50
CA LEU A 107 -19.77 5.49 7.62
C LEU A 107 -20.71 4.59 8.44
N MET A 108 -21.66 3.93 7.78
CA MET A 108 -22.60 3.00 8.43
C MET A 108 -21.87 1.83 9.11
N HIS A 109 -20.82 1.29 8.47
CA HIS A 109 -20.06 0.18 9.03
C HIS A 109 -19.21 0.58 10.25
N GLU A 110 -18.61 1.78 10.25
CA GLU A 110 -17.72 2.23 11.33
C GLU A 110 -18.46 2.88 12.51
N VAL A 111 -19.45 3.74 12.25
CA VAL A 111 -20.27 4.39 13.30
C VAL A 111 -21.27 3.41 13.88
N GLY A 112 -21.79 2.53 13.03
CA GLY A 112 -22.76 1.53 13.42
C GLY A 112 -22.14 0.32 14.11
N GLN A 113 -20.84 0.23 14.40
CA GLN A 113 -20.28 -1.01 14.99
C GLN A 113 -21.02 -1.50 16.25
N ASP A 114 -21.58 -0.61 17.06
CA ASP A 114 -22.35 -0.99 18.24
C ASP A 114 -23.85 -1.27 17.96
N ALA A 115 -24.40 -0.79 16.83
CA ALA A 115 -25.84 -0.90 16.48
C ALA A 115 -26.13 -1.80 15.25
N VAL A 116 -25.14 -2.02 14.38
CA VAL A 116 -25.15 -2.81 13.14
C VAL A 116 -24.79 -4.28 13.43
N LEU A 117 -24.18 -4.58 14.57
CA LEU A 117 -23.96 -5.96 15.00
C LEU A 117 -25.26 -6.69 15.39
N ASP A 118 -26.32 -5.95 15.75
CA ASP A 118 -27.60 -6.53 16.16
C ASP A 118 -28.61 -6.66 15.00
N ASP A 119 -28.41 -5.98 13.87
CA ASP A 119 -29.27 -6.09 12.68
C ASP A 119 -28.50 -6.59 11.43
N PRO A 120 -28.64 -7.88 11.07
CA PRO A 120 -28.02 -8.46 9.87
C PRO A 120 -28.39 -7.75 8.56
N ALA A 121 -29.58 -7.14 8.46
CA ALA A 121 -30.02 -6.43 7.26
C ALA A 121 -29.21 -5.15 7.06
N MET A 122 -28.94 -4.41 8.14
CA MET A 122 -28.11 -3.21 8.12
C MET A 122 -26.64 -3.51 7.80
N ALA A 123 -26.12 -4.65 8.29
CA ALA A 123 -24.77 -5.10 7.97
C ALA A 123 -24.62 -5.46 6.47
N ASP A 124 -25.63 -6.10 5.87
CA ASP A 124 -25.64 -6.40 4.44
C ASP A 124 -25.76 -5.12 3.60
N ALA A 125 -26.64 -4.20 3.98
CA ALA A 125 -26.78 -2.89 3.33
C ALA A 125 -25.46 -2.11 3.31
N ALA A 126 -24.76 -1.99 4.44
CA ALA A 126 -23.46 -1.33 4.51
C ALA A 126 -22.44 -2.01 3.58
N LYS A 127 -22.44 -3.34 3.50
CA LYS A 127 -21.56 -4.11 2.62
C LYS A 127 -21.86 -3.89 1.14
N ARG A 128 -23.13 -3.78 0.76
CA ARG A 128 -23.59 -3.49 -0.61
C ARG A 128 -23.19 -2.08 -1.04
N LEU A 129 -23.40 -1.11 -0.17
CA LEU A 129 -22.96 0.28 -0.35
C LEU A 129 -21.44 0.39 -0.54
N MET A 130 -20.64 -0.30 0.29
CA MET A 130 -19.17 -0.35 0.13
C MET A 130 -18.71 -0.99 -1.20
N LYS A 131 -19.50 -1.89 -1.78
CA LYS A 131 -19.26 -2.45 -3.13
C LYS A 131 -19.64 -1.49 -4.26
N GLY A 132 -20.36 -0.40 -3.96
CA GLY A 132 -20.76 0.64 -4.91
C GLY A 132 -22.18 0.48 -5.45
N GLU A 133 -23.05 -0.24 -4.74
CA GLU A 133 -24.48 -0.22 -5.04
C GLU A 133 -25.09 1.13 -4.62
N SER A 134 -26.07 1.65 -5.38
CA SER A 134 -26.67 2.97 -5.13
C SER A 134 -27.55 2.95 -3.88
N VAL A 135 -27.56 4.08 -3.15
CA VAL A 135 -28.30 4.24 -1.89
C VAL A 135 -29.79 3.93 -2.07
N GLU A 136 -30.40 4.43 -3.14
CA GLU A 136 -31.83 4.27 -3.42
C GLU A 136 -32.24 2.81 -3.62
N LYS A 137 -31.33 1.98 -4.19
CA LYS A 137 -31.60 0.54 -4.39
C LYS A 137 -31.50 -0.22 -3.09
N VAL A 138 -30.50 0.11 -2.27
CA VAL A 138 -30.31 -0.52 -0.96
C VAL A 138 -31.48 -0.17 -0.03
N GLU A 139 -31.95 1.09 -0.02
CA GLU A 139 -33.12 1.52 0.74
C GLU A 139 -34.42 0.84 0.28
N ALA A 140 -34.63 0.75 -1.04
CA ALA A 140 -35.81 0.07 -1.59
C ALA A 140 -35.86 -1.42 -1.18
N ASP A 141 -34.73 -2.12 -1.25
CA ASP A 141 -34.64 -3.52 -0.85
C ASP A 141 -34.80 -3.70 0.66
N LEU A 142 -34.21 -2.82 1.47
CA LEU A 142 -34.38 -2.83 2.93
C LEU A 142 -35.85 -2.61 3.31
N SER A 143 -36.52 -1.63 2.68
CA SER A 143 -37.94 -1.36 2.90
C SER A 143 -38.82 -2.53 2.46
N ALA A 144 -38.46 -3.22 1.37
CA ALA A 144 -39.17 -4.42 0.93
C ALA A 144 -38.97 -5.61 1.87
N SER A 145 -37.80 -5.74 2.52
CA SER A 145 -37.51 -6.80 3.49
C SER A 145 -38.02 -6.51 4.91
N GLY A 146 -38.15 -5.23 5.29
CA GLY A 146 -38.53 -4.78 6.65
C GLY A 146 -40.02 -4.48 6.82
N GLY A 147 -40.84 -4.78 5.83
CA GLY A 147 -42.29 -4.51 5.82
C GLY A 147 -43.16 -5.35 6.76
N ASP A 148 -42.61 -6.02 7.77
CA ASP A 148 -43.37 -6.77 8.79
C ASP A 148 -43.23 -6.23 10.23
N ALA A 149 -42.42 -5.21 10.49
CA ALA A 149 -42.20 -4.66 11.84
C ALA A 149 -43.07 -3.42 12.12
N GLY A 150 -44.38 -3.50 11.88
CA GLY A 150 -45.32 -2.41 12.09
C GLY A 150 -46.78 -2.85 12.22
N THR A 151 -47.13 -3.55 13.30
CA THR A 151 -48.49 -3.61 13.87
C THR A 151 -48.40 -3.72 15.39
#